data_AF-A0A2V9QMW4-F1
#
_entry.id   AF-A0A2V9QMW4-F1
#
_cell.length_a   1.000
_cell.length_b   1.000
_cell.length_c   1.000
_cell.angle_alpha   90.00
_cell.angle_beta   90.00
_cell.angle_gamma   90.00
#
_symmetry.space_group_name_H-M   'P 1'
#
loop_
_entity.id
_entity.type
_entity.pdbx_description
1 polymer ?
#
loop_
_entity_poly.entity_id
_entity_poly.type
_entity_poly.pdbx_seq_one_letter_code
_entity_poly.pdbx_strand_id
1 'polypeptide(L)' 'MPQKLLDVLLLGRCSHEFSWPRRAADGQFYQVCLLCAAEYKYDWTTMRRTERVSQELPES' A
#
# COMPACT_ATOMS: atom_id res chain seq x y z
N MET A 1 -3.68 11.55 20.06
CA MET A 1 -4.20 12.19 18.84
C MET A 1 -4.98 11.16 18.01
N PRO A 2 -6.24 10.84 18.34
CA PRO A 2 -7.01 9.78 17.67
C PRO A 2 -7.80 10.27 16.44
N GLN A 3 -7.33 11.31 15.73
CA GLN A 3 -8.04 11.85 14.56
C GLN A 3 -7.66 11.19 13.23
N LYS A 4 -6.54 10.45 13.13
CA LYS A 4 -6.02 9.94 11.85
C LYS A 4 -6.67 8.64 11.35
N LEU A 5 -7.40 7.93 12.21
CA LEU A 5 -8.00 6.64 11.85
C LEU A 5 -9.37 6.77 11.15
N LEU A 6 -10.10 7.87 11.39
CA LEU A 6 -11.45 8.06 10.86
C LEU A 6 -11.48 8.66 9.45
N ASP A 7 -10.42 9.35 9.01
CA ASP A 7 -10.31 9.90 7.64
C ASP A 7 -10.14 8.81 6.57
N VAL A 8 -9.60 7.64 6.96
CA VAL A 8 -9.36 6.50 6.07
C VAL A 8 -10.65 5.75 5.74
N LEU A 9 -11.65 5.80 6.63
CA LEU A 9 -12.88 5.03 6.49
C LEU A 9 -13.95 5.72 5.64
N LEU A 10 -13.83 7.02 5.34
CA LEU A 10 -14.94 7.79 4.78
C LEU A 10 -14.69 8.42 3.40
N LEU A 11 -13.46 8.63 2.91
CA LEU A 11 -13.28 9.57 1.79
C LEU A 11 -12.24 9.24 0.71
N GLY A 12 -11.80 7.99 0.52
CA GLY A 12 -11.12 7.56 -0.72
C GLY A 12 -9.87 8.35 -1.15
N ARG A 13 -9.34 9.23 -0.29
CA ARG A 13 -8.25 10.17 -0.58
C ARG A 13 -7.23 10.11 0.54
N CYS A 14 -6.57 8.96 0.66
CA CYS A 14 -5.37 8.87 1.48
C CYS A 14 -4.26 9.70 0.80
N SER A 15 -3.62 10.62 1.52
CA SER A 15 -2.43 11.35 1.01
C SER A 15 -1.17 10.48 0.90
N HIS A 16 -1.30 9.18 1.20
CA HIS A 16 -0.29 8.14 1.10
C HIS A 16 1.12 8.51 1.60
N GLU A 17 1.48 7.97 2.76
CA GLU A 17 2.86 7.92 3.24
C GLU A 17 3.32 6.47 3.20
N PHE A 18 4.44 6.16 2.56
CA PHE A 18 4.87 4.78 2.33
C PHE A 18 6.08 4.38 3.18
N SER A 19 6.11 3.10 3.56
CA SER A 19 7.27 2.47 4.17
C SER A 19 8.41 2.24 3.18
N TRP A 20 9.59 1.91 3.70
CA TRP A 20 10.70 1.42 2.88
C TRP A 20 10.28 0.12 2.14
N PRO A 21 10.68 -0.10 0.87
CA PRO A 21 10.27 -1.27 0.11
C PRO A 21 10.57 -2.57 0.84
N ARG A 22 9.58 -3.46 0.86
CA ARG A 22 9.68 -4.80 1.40
C ARG A 22 9.71 -5.81 0.25
N ARG A 23 10.32 -6.96 0.52
CA ARG A 23 10.37 -8.07 -0.43
C ARG A 23 9.34 -9.13 -0.03
N ALA A 24 8.49 -9.52 -0.97
CA ALA A 24 7.51 -10.58 -0.80
C ALA A 24 8.15 -11.96 -1.00
N ALA A 25 7.40 -13.02 -0.69
CA ALA A 25 7.87 -14.41 -0.77
C ALA A 25 8.20 -14.85 -2.21
N ASP A 26 7.50 -14.28 -3.20
CA ASP A 26 7.74 -14.44 -4.64
C ASP A 26 8.96 -13.64 -5.14
N GLY A 27 9.63 -12.91 -4.25
CA GLY A 27 10.78 -12.08 -4.55
C GLY A 27 10.46 -10.69 -5.12
N GLN A 28 9.17 -10.36 -5.34
CA GLN A 28 8.75 -9.03 -5.80
C GLN A 28 8.88 -8.00 -4.67
N PHE A 29 9.05 -6.73 -5.04
CA PHE A 29 9.09 -5.64 -4.08
C PHE A 29 7.75 -4.90 -4.03
N TYR A 30 7.37 -4.47 -2.83
CA TYR A 30 6.16 -3.71 -2.59
C TYR A 30 6.38 -2.68 -1.47
N GLN A 31 5.53 -1.66 -1.42
CA GLN A 31 5.47 -0.70 -0.33
C GLN A 31 4.07 -0.71 0.29
N VAL A 32 4.02 -0.42 1.59
CA VAL A 32 2.77 -0.35 2.34
C VAL A 32 2.52 1.10 2.75
N CYS A 33 1.32 1.60 2.51
CA CYS A 33 0.91 2.88 3.03
C CYS A 33 0.77 2.82 4.56
N LEU A 34 1.52 3.65 5.28
CA LEU A 34 1.50 3.75 6.74
C LEU A 34 0.18 4.32 7.29
N LEU A 35 -0.63 4.93 6.42
CA LEU A 35 -1.91 5.54 6.79
C LEU A 35 -3.10 4.61 6.54
N CYS A 36 -3.19 3.99 5.36
CA CYS A 36 -4.34 3.19 4.96
C CYS A 36 -4.03 1.70 4.77
N ALA A 37 -2.80 1.26 5.03
CA ALA A 37 -2.31 -0.10 4.81
C ALA A 37 -2.41 -0.62 3.37
N ALA A 38 -2.78 0.22 2.40
CA ALA A 38 -2.80 -0.18 0.99
C ALA A 38 -1.40 -0.56 0.52
N GLU A 39 -1.31 -1.70 -0.15
CA GLU A 39 -0.07 -2.20 -0.73
C GLU A 39 0.04 -1.78 -2.18
N TYR A 40 1.25 -1.41 -2.59
CA TYR A 40 1.58 -1.04 -3.96
C TYR A 40 2.83 -1.77 -4.40
N LYS A 41 2.86 -2.22 -5.65
CA LYS A 41 4.07 -2.80 -6.26
C LYS A 41 5.18 -1.74 -6.33
N TYR A 42 6.41 -2.20 -6.20
CA TYR A 42 7.60 -1.36 -6.31
C TYR A 42 8.59 -1.99 -7.29
N ASP A 43 8.89 -1.28 -8.36
CA ASP A 43 9.92 -1.67 -9.32
C ASP A 43 11.28 -1.17 -8.82
N TRP A 44 12.13 -2.11 -8.39
CA TRP A 44 13.48 -1.83 -7.90
C TRP A 44 14.44 -1.40 -9.02
N THR A 45 14.18 -1.81 -10.27
CA THR A 45 15.03 -1.47 -11.42
C THR A 45 14.87 0.00 -11.78
N THR A 46 13.63 0.49 -11.78
CA THR A 46 13.32 1.90 -12.10
C THR A 46 13.18 2.78 -10.86
N MET A 47 13.28 2.19 -9.67
CA MET A 47 13.08 2.84 -8.35
C MET A 47 11.74 3.56 -8.23
N ARG A 48 10.67 2.94 -8.74
CA ARG A 48 9.33 3.55 -8.81
C ARG A 48 8.26 2.67 -8.21
N ARG A 49 7.31 3.30 -7.52
CA ARG A 49 6.05 2.69 -7.13
C ARG A 49 5.13 2.64 -8.36
N THR A 50 4.45 1.53 -8.56
CA THR A 50 3.57 1.32 -9.71
C THR A 50 2.12 1.19 -9.26
N GLU A 51 1.48 0.06 -9.53
CA GLU A 51 0.06 -0.19 -9.30
C GLU A 51 -0.23 -0.63 -7.85
N ARG A 52 -1.47 -0.42 -7.43
CA ARG A 52 -1.99 -0.96 -6.18
C ARG A 52 -2.08 -2.48 -6.29
N VAL A 53 -1.68 -3.19 -5.26
CA VAL A 53 -1.91 -4.64 -5.17
C VAL A 53 -3.38 -4.81 -4.78
N SER A 54 -4.19 -5.28 -5.73
CA SER A 54 -5.55 -5.71 -5.43
C SER A 54 -5.46 -7.04 -4.69
N GLN A 55 -5.81 -7.06 -3.41
CA GLN A 55 -6.24 -8.32 -2.79
C GLN A 55 -7.62 -8.62 -3.36
N GLU A 56 -7.65 -9.41 -4.44
CA GLU A 56 -8.86 -10.15 -4.78
C GLU A 56 -9.11 -11.06 -3.57
N LEU A 57 -10.07 -10.68 -2.73
CA LEU A 57 -10.58 -11.58 -1.71
C LEU A 57 -11.05 -12.83 -2.45
N PRO A 58 -10.59 -14.05 -2.09
CA PRO A 58 -11.13 -15.24 -2.70
C PRO A 58 -12.65 -15.22 -2.45
N GLU A 59 -13.41 -15.15 -3.55
CA GLU A 59 -14.86 -15.29 -3.55
C GLU A 59 -15.16 -16.66 -2.92
N SER A 60 -15.79 -16.62 -1.74
CA SER A 60 -16.13 -17.78 -0.92
C SER A 60 -17.23 -18.62 -1.54
#